data_AF-A0A2G9MBG1-F1
#
_entry.id   AF-A0A2G9MBG1-F1
#
_cell.length_a   1.000
_cell.length_b   1.000
_cell.length_c   1.000
_cell.angle_alpha   90.00
_cell.angle_beta   90.00
_cell.angle_gamma   90.00
#
_symmetry.space_group_name_H-M   'P 1'
#
loop_
_entity.id
_entity.type
_entity.pdbx_description
1 polymer ?
#
loop_
_entity_poly.entity_id
_entity_poly.type
_entity_poly.pdbx_seq_one_letter_code
_entity_poly.pdbx_strand_id
1 'polypeptide(L)'
;MNDKQIYVAFITPQLKQEFDSLNQGKFEDKKLYEFIDRATDDLKKDPTCGTKIKKQQWPKEYIKKYNITNLWKYDLPNAWRLIYTIESDEIKIMNIILEWFTHKEYEKRFNY
;
A
#
# COMPACT_ATOMS: atom_id res chain seq x y z
N MET A 1 -17.58 15.98 13.83
CA MET A 1 -16.22 15.58 13.42
C MET A 1 -16.28 15.49 11.91
N ASN A 2 -15.40 16.13 11.16
CA ASN A 2 -15.48 16.09 9.69
C ASN A 2 -15.31 14.62 9.26
N ASP A 3 -16.40 14.00 8.81
CA ASP A 3 -16.40 12.68 8.19
C ASP A 3 -15.72 12.81 6.82
N LYS A 4 -14.40 12.96 6.84
CA LYS A 4 -13.60 12.98 5.62
C LYS A 4 -13.78 11.64 4.93
N GLN A 5 -14.16 11.68 3.67
CA GLN A 5 -14.28 10.46 2.88
C GLN A 5 -12.90 9.86 2.67
N ILE A 6 -12.77 8.56 2.93
CA ILE A 6 -11.50 7.83 2.79
C ILE A 6 -11.52 7.07 1.47
N TYR A 7 -10.46 7.24 0.72
CA TYR A 7 -10.27 6.64 -0.59
C TYR A 7 -8.98 5.82 -0.63
N VAL A 8 -8.93 4.88 -1.57
CA VAL A 8 -7.72 4.11 -1.88
C VAL A 8 -7.40 4.30 -3.36
N ALA A 9 -6.15 4.60 -3.65
CA ALA A 9 -5.63 4.74 -5.00
C ALA A 9 -4.32 3.96 -5.14
N PHE A 10 -3.92 3.70 -6.38
CA PHE A 10 -2.63 3.14 -6.72
C PHE A 10 -1.74 4.25 -7.26
N ILE A 11 -0.46 4.26 -6.89
CA ILE A 11 0.48 5.33 -7.25
C ILE A 11 0.63 5.51 -8.77
N THR A 12 0.44 4.44 -9.54
CA THR A 12 0.46 4.48 -11.00
C THR A 12 -0.68 3.65 -11.61
N PRO A 13 -1.13 3.98 -12.83
CA PRO A 13 -2.06 3.16 -13.59
C PRO A 13 -1.54 1.74 -13.84
N GLN A 14 -0.22 1.59 -14.04
CA GLN A 14 0.42 0.29 -14.24
C GLN A 14 0.27 -0.61 -13.02
N LEU A 15 0.49 -0.06 -11.82
CA LEU A 15 0.32 -0.82 -10.58
C LEU A 15 -1.14 -1.27 -10.41
N LYS A 16 -2.10 -0.41 -10.79
CA LYS A 16 -3.52 -0.82 -10.79
C LYS A 16 -3.80 -1.97 -11.78
N GLN A 17 -3.23 -1.91 -12.97
CA GLN A 17 -3.36 -3.00 -13.96
C GLN A 17 -2.73 -4.32 -13.45
N GLU A 18 -1.59 -4.23 -12.78
CA GLU A 18 -0.96 -5.39 -12.12
C GLU A 18 -1.90 -5.99 -11.08
N PHE A 19 -2.48 -5.18 -10.18
CA PHE A 19 -3.50 -5.63 -9.23
C PHE A 19 -4.69 -6.29 -9.93
N ASP A 20 -5.29 -5.65 -10.93
CA ASP A 20 -6.47 -6.17 -11.63
C ASP A 20 -6.16 -7.51 -12.33
N SER A 21 -4.95 -7.66 -12.86
CA SER A 21 -4.49 -8.89 -13.53
C SER A 21 -4.34 -10.09 -12.59
N LEU A 22 -4.07 -9.86 -11.30
CA LEU A 22 -3.95 -10.94 -10.30
C LEU A 22 -5.22 -11.80 -10.22
N ASN A 23 -6.39 -11.18 -10.40
CA ASN A 23 -7.67 -11.88 -10.38
C ASN A 23 -7.84 -12.87 -11.55
N GLN A 24 -7.09 -12.68 -12.64
CA GLN A 24 -7.09 -13.59 -13.81
C GLN A 24 -5.90 -14.56 -13.80
N GLY A 25 -5.02 -14.44 -12.80
CA GLY A 25 -3.82 -15.26 -12.69
C GLY A 25 -4.06 -16.67 -12.15
N LYS A 26 -2.96 -17.28 -11.70
CA LYS A 26 -2.99 -18.62 -11.07
C LYS A 26 -3.62 -18.53 -9.68
N PHE A 27 -3.79 -19.68 -9.04
CA PHE A 27 -4.38 -19.78 -7.70
C PHE A 27 -3.71 -18.86 -6.66
N GLU A 28 -2.37 -18.76 -6.70
CA GLU A 28 -1.62 -17.88 -5.80
C GLU A 28 -1.88 -16.40 -6.08
N ASP A 29 -1.97 -16.01 -7.36
CA ASP A 29 -2.27 -14.63 -7.77
C ASP A 29 -3.67 -14.22 -7.30
N LYS A 30 -4.67 -15.10 -7.47
CA LYS A 30 -6.03 -14.85 -7.00
C LYS A 30 -6.11 -14.67 -5.48
N LYS A 31 -5.34 -15.46 -4.72
CA LYS A 31 -5.23 -15.26 -3.27
C LYS A 31 -4.59 -13.91 -2.94
N LEU A 32 -3.54 -13.52 -3.65
CA LEU A 32 -2.91 -12.21 -3.43
C LEU A 32 -3.88 -11.07 -3.77
N TYR A 33 -4.67 -11.20 -4.83
CA TYR A 33 -5.75 -10.28 -5.17
C TYR A 33 -6.73 -10.11 -4.00
N GLU A 34 -7.25 -11.22 -3.46
CA GLU A 34 -8.16 -11.20 -2.30
C GLU A 34 -7.54 -10.52 -1.07
N PHE A 35 -6.25 -10.75 -0.83
CA PHE A 35 -5.54 -10.13 0.30
C PHE A 35 -5.41 -8.62 0.13
N ILE A 36 -5.03 -8.16 -1.06
CA ILE A 36 -4.88 -6.74 -1.36
C ILE A 36 -6.26 -6.06 -1.37
N ASP A 37 -7.28 -6.69 -1.97
CA ASP A 37 -8.64 -6.17 -2.03
C ASP A 37 -9.21 -5.94 -0.61
N ARG A 38 -9.08 -6.95 0.25
CA ARG A 38 -9.43 -6.84 1.66
C ARG A 38 -8.65 -5.73 2.37
N ALA A 39 -7.35 -5.61 2.12
CA ALA A 39 -6.56 -4.53 2.69
C ALA A 39 -7.05 -3.16 2.22
N THR A 40 -7.52 -3.02 0.97
CA THR A 40 -8.11 -1.76 0.51
C THR A 40 -9.39 -1.42 1.27
N ASP A 41 -10.21 -2.40 1.62
CA ASP A 41 -11.41 -2.19 2.41
C ASP A 41 -11.11 -1.82 3.87
N ASP A 42 -10.06 -2.40 4.44
CA ASP A 42 -9.57 -2.01 5.77
C ASP A 42 -9.04 -0.57 5.75
N LEU A 43 -8.28 -0.18 4.72
CA LEU A 43 -7.77 1.17 4.54
C LEU A 43 -8.87 2.22 4.35
N LYS A 44 -10.02 1.84 3.73
CA LYS A 44 -11.20 2.72 3.63
C LYS A 44 -11.90 2.94 4.96
N LYS A 45 -11.75 2.03 5.93
CA LYS A 45 -12.33 2.16 7.28
C LYS A 45 -11.40 2.90 8.23
N ASP A 46 -10.11 2.55 8.19
CA ASP A 46 -9.06 3.18 8.98
C ASP A 46 -7.78 3.30 8.15
N PRO A 47 -7.39 4.53 7.72
CA PRO A 47 -6.18 4.73 6.93
C PRO A 47 -4.90 4.40 7.72
N THR A 48 -4.98 4.41 9.06
CA THR A 48 -3.85 4.19 9.97
C THR A 48 -3.77 2.77 10.53
N CYS A 49 -4.55 1.82 10.00
CA CYS A 49 -4.56 0.43 10.47
C CYS A 49 -3.24 -0.32 10.23
N GLY A 50 -2.35 0.20 9.38
CA GLY A 50 -1.00 -0.33 9.18
C GLY A 50 0.02 0.12 10.23
N THR A 51 1.26 -0.34 10.07
CA THR A 51 2.42 0.09 10.85
C THR A 51 3.15 1.24 10.17
N LYS A 52 3.27 2.38 10.85
CA LYS A 52 4.06 3.53 10.36
C LYS A 52 5.56 3.20 10.35
N ILE A 53 6.22 3.41 9.21
CA ILE A 53 7.66 3.19 9.05
C ILE A 53 8.44 4.46 9.41
N LYS A 54 9.50 4.32 10.21
CA LYS A 54 10.37 5.45 10.59
C LYS A 54 11.09 6.00 9.36
N LYS A 55 11.18 7.33 9.25
CA LYS A 55 11.77 8.06 8.09
C LYS A 55 13.18 7.58 7.71
N GLN A 56 13.99 7.19 8.70
CA GLN A 56 15.34 6.67 8.47
C GLN A 56 15.38 5.34 7.70
N GLN A 57 14.27 4.59 7.66
CA GLN A 57 14.16 3.28 7.00
C GLN A 57 13.52 3.40 5.60
N TRP A 58 13.17 4.61 5.15
CA TRP A 58 12.48 4.77 3.88
C TRP A 58 13.43 4.51 2.70
N PRO A 59 13.01 3.71 1.70
CA PRO A 59 13.75 3.58 0.45
C PRO A 59 13.92 4.95 -0.21
N LYS A 60 15.17 5.28 -0.59
CA LYS A 60 15.50 6.58 -1.21
C LYS A 60 14.70 6.83 -2.48
N GLU A 61 14.33 5.77 -3.21
CA GLU A 61 13.56 5.91 -4.43
C GLU A 61 12.13 6.40 -4.20
N TYR A 62 11.48 6.04 -3.09
CA TYR A 62 10.12 6.49 -2.80
C TYR A 62 10.11 7.99 -2.53
N ILE A 63 11.13 8.49 -1.82
CA ILE A 63 11.32 9.92 -1.59
C ILE A 63 11.57 10.64 -2.92
N LYS A 64 12.49 10.13 -3.76
CA LYS A 64 12.87 10.78 -5.02
C LYS A 64 11.76 10.75 -6.08
N LYS A 65 11.02 9.65 -6.21
CA LYS A 65 10.00 9.47 -7.24
C LYS A 65 8.66 10.08 -6.86
N TYR A 66 8.27 9.97 -5.59
CA TYR A 66 6.90 10.25 -5.16
C TYR A 66 6.80 11.36 -4.11
N ASN A 67 7.93 11.89 -3.62
CA ASN A 67 7.97 12.96 -2.62
C ASN A 67 7.09 12.69 -1.38
N ILE A 68 7.08 11.43 -0.93
CA ILE A 68 6.24 11.00 0.19
C ILE A 68 6.59 11.73 1.50
N THR A 69 5.56 12.04 2.29
CA THR A 69 5.69 12.70 3.60
C THR A 69 5.48 11.75 4.77
N ASN A 70 4.99 10.53 4.49
CA ASN A 70 4.82 9.43 5.42
C ASN A 70 4.88 8.09 4.66
N LEU A 71 5.09 6.99 5.39
CA LEU A 71 5.16 5.66 4.81
C LEU A 71 4.61 4.64 5.80
N TRP A 72 3.77 3.75 5.31
CA TRP A 72 3.07 2.76 6.10
C TRP A 72 3.22 1.39 5.47
N LYS A 73 3.15 0.37 6.32
CA LYS A 73 3.19 -1.03 5.97
C LYS A 73 1.93 -1.70 6.49
N TYR A 74 1.19 -2.38 5.62
CA TYR A 74 0.15 -3.31 6.01
C TYR A 74 0.69 -4.74 5.82
N ASP A 75 0.57 -5.57 6.86
CA ASP A 75 1.01 -6.97 6.81
C ASP A 75 -0.10 -7.83 6.22
N LEU A 76 0.14 -8.34 5.01
CA LEU A 76 -0.77 -9.24 4.30
C LEU A 76 -0.48 -10.71 4.70
N PRO A 77 -1.44 -11.63 4.51
CA PRO A 77 -1.20 -13.06 4.72
C PRO A 77 -0.01 -13.60 3.89
N ASN A 78 0.52 -14.75 4.29
CA ASN A 78 1.69 -15.39 3.67
C ASN A 78 2.95 -14.51 3.64
N ALA A 79 3.11 -13.63 4.63
CA ALA A 79 4.23 -12.71 4.72
C ALA A 79 4.37 -11.79 3.48
N TRP A 80 3.25 -11.44 2.85
CA TRP A 80 3.22 -10.32 1.91
C TRP A 80 3.14 -9.00 2.67
N ARG A 81 3.66 -7.94 2.08
CA ARG A 81 3.68 -6.60 2.68
C ARG A 81 3.21 -5.61 1.65
N LEU A 82 2.19 -4.83 2.01
CA LEU A 82 1.67 -3.74 1.20
C LEU A 82 2.21 -2.43 1.77
N ILE A 83 2.81 -1.62 0.92
CA ILE A 83 3.35 -0.31 1.26
C ILE A 83 2.45 0.78 0.70
N TYR A 84 2.12 1.74 1.54
CA TYR A 84 1.26 2.85 1.15
C TYR A 84 1.67 4.16 1.86
N THR A 85 1.22 5.28 1.31
CA THR A 85 1.31 6.60 1.94
C THR A 85 -0.09 7.15 2.14
N ILE A 86 -0.27 7.99 3.16
CA ILE A 86 -1.54 8.66 3.44
C ILE A 86 -1.40 10.13 3.04
N GLU A 87 -2.26 10.60 2.15
CA GLU A 87 -2.44 12.02 1.88
C GLU A 87 -3.80 12.46 2.41
N SER A 88 -3.88 13.66 2.96
CA SER A 88 -5.14 14.19 3.45
C SER A 88 -5.24 15.67 3.15
N ASP A 89 -6.41 16.10 2.69
CA ASP A 89 -6.78 17.51 2.56
C ASP A 89 -7.96 17.82 3.52
N GLU A 90 -8.62 18.96 3.35
CA GLU A 90 -9.76 19.37 4.20
C GLU A 90 -11.00 18.46 4.04
N ILE A 91 -11.13 17.77 2.91
CA ILE A 91 -12.35 17.09 2.45
C ILE A 91 -12.19 15.57 2.49
N LYS A 92 -11.01 15.05 2.16
CA LYS A 92 -10.78 13.61 1.99
C LYS A 92 -9.43 13.14 2.51
N ILE A 93 -9.35 11.83 2.72
CA ILE A 93 -8.11 11.09 3.00
C ILE A 93 -7.90 10.09 1.86
N MET A 94 -6.67 10.03 1.35
CA MET A 94 -6.26 9.14 0.28
C MET A 94 -5.15 8.22 0.79
N ASN A 95 -5.42 6.91 0.81
CA ASN A 95 -4.39 5.89 0.96
C ASN A 95 -3.87 5.54 -0.43
N ILE A 96 -2.62 5.89 -0.72
CA ILE A 96 -1.99 5.65 -2.01
C ILE A 96 -1.07 4.45 -1.87
N ILE A 97 -1.45 3.32 -2.47
CA ILE A 97 -0.66 2.09 -2.54
C ILE A 97 0.53 2.36 -3.45
N LEU A 98 1.73 2.18 -2.89
CA LEU A 98 3.00 2.38 -3.60
C LEU A 98 3.48 1.08 -4.24
N GLU A 99 3.36 -0.03 -3.50
CA GLU A 99 3.88 -1.34 -3.90
C GLU A 99 3.39 -2.45 -2.96
N TRP A 100 3.45 -3.70 -3.40
CA TRP A 100 3.36 -4.88 -2.53
C TRP A 100 4.39 -5.93 -2.95
N PHE A 101 4.91 -6.68 -1.99
CA PHE A 101 5.95 -7.65 -2.26
C PHE A 101 6.05 -8.72 -1.17
N THR A 102 6.79 -9.79 -1.48
CA THR A 102 7.12 -10.85 -0.52
C THR A 102 8.05 -10.36 0.59
N HIS A 103 8.24 -11.18 1.62
CA HIS A 103 9.21 -10.88 2.68
C HIS A 103 10.62 -10.59 2.19
N LYS A 104 11.11 -11.40 1.25
CA LYS A 104 12.49 -11.29 0.76
C LYS A 104 12.70 -10.00 -0.03
N GLU A 105 11.72 -9.65 -0.85
CA GLU A 105 11.73 -8.42 -1.63
C GLU A 105 11.59 -7.18 -0.76
N TYR A 106 10.80 -7.26 0.33
CA TYR A 106 10.73 -6.21 1.33
C TYR A 106 12.09 -5.91 1.95
N GLU A 107 12.77 -6.94 2.45
CA GLU A 107 14.08 -6.77 3.08
C GLU A 107 15.08 -6.13 2.11
N LYS A 108 15.09 -6.61 0.86
CA LYS A 108 15.92 -6.02 -0.19
C LYS A 108 15.56 -4.56 -0.48
N ARG A 109 14.27 -4.22 -0.54
CA ARG A 109 13.78 -2.86 -0.82
C ARG A 109 14.13 -1.89 0.29
N PHE A 110 14.04 -2.33 1.55
CA PHE A 110 14.25 -1.52 2.74
C PHE A 110 15.68 -1.60 3.31
N ASN A 111 16.55 -2.41 2.70
CA ASN A 111 17.91 -2.71 3.17
C ASN A 111 17.94 -3.16 4.63
N TYR A 112 17.09 -4.13 4.96
CA TYR A 112 17.15 -4.86 6.22
C TYR A 112 18.11 -6.04 6.17
#